data_AF-A0A535VAU9-F1
#
_entry.id   AF-A0A535VAU9-F1
#
_cell.length_a   1.000
_cell.length_b   1.000
_cell.length_c   1.000
_cell.angle_alpha   90.00
_cell.angle_beta   90.00
_cell.angle_gamma   90.00
#
_symmetry.space_group_name_H-M   'P 1'
#
loop_
_entity.id
_entity.type
_entity.pdbx_description
1 polymer ?
#
loop_
_entity_poly.entity_id
_entity_poly.type
_entity_poly.pdbx_seq_one_letter_code
_entity_poly.pdbx_strand_id
1 'polypeptide(L)'
;MDTDKDFFISYNKADREWAEWIAWQLEEEGYTTVIQSWDFSPGRNFILEMDKATKAAKRTIAVLSPDYLKSGFTQTEWAAAFRRDPTGEQGLLLPVSVRSYDDPQGILGQIVDINLISIFDESDARKRLLAGVRRERAKPSSISFPVQHSIPVQPTFPGPRIERISRFSGIGSGTMNHGLGATPDLVMLNSSCGSRIWYNNLTSTTVTIMLDIPCSFVGIAIKFSQ
;
A
#
# COMPACT_ATOMS: atom_id res chain seq x y z
N MET A 1 21.49 4.04 32.26
CA MET A 1 20.29 4.86 32.02
C MET A 1 19.52 4.14 30.95
N ASP A 2 18.35 3.63 31.26
CA ASP A 2 17.52 2.92 30.28
C ASP A 2 16.85 4.00 29.43
N THR A 3 17.07 4.00 28.12
CA THR A 3 16.64 5.09 27.24
C THR A 3 15.20 4.84 26.79
N ASP A 4 14.24 5.56 27.38
CA ASP A 4 12.82 5.51 26.99
C ASP A 4 12.66 5.65 25.48
N LYS A 5 12.18 4.57 24.85
CA LYS A 5 11.98 4.48 23.40
C LYS A 5 10.74 5.26 23.00
N ASP A 6 10.74 5.89 21.83
CA ASP A 6 9.58 6.68 21.40
C ASP A 6 8.42 5.78 20.95
N PHE A 7 8.73 4.73 20.19
CA PHE A 7 7.74 3.81 19.63
C PHE A 7 8.12 2.34 19.85
N PHE A 8 7.16 1.54 20.32
CA PHE A 8 7.15 0.10 20.14
C PHE A 8 6.24 -0.24 18.95
N ILE A 9 6.69 -1.07 18.02
CA ILE A 9 5.95 -1.46 16.81
C ILE A 9 5.45 -2.89 16.97
N SER A 10 4.15 -3.05 17.22
CA SER A 10 3.44 -4.34 17.22
C SER A 10 2.88 -4.63 15.83
N TYR A 11 3.15 -5.83 15.32
CA TYR A 11 2.80 -6.27 13.98
C TYR A 11 2.64 -7.80 13.92
N ASN A 12 1.94 -8.31 12.90
CA ASN A 12 1.91 -9.75 12.61
C ASN A 12 3.10 -10.09 11.72
N LYS A 13 3.69 -11.30 11.85
CA LYS A 13 4.77 -11.78 10.97
C LYS A 13 4.49 -11.63 9.47
N ALA A 14 3.23 -11.70 9.05
CA ALA A 14 2.80 -11.45 7.66
C ALA A 14 2.99 -9.98 7.19
N ASP A 15 3.11 -9.04 8.12
CA ASP A 15 3.28 -7.59 7.91
C ASP A 15 4.69 -7.12 8.32
N ARG A 16 5.67 -8.04 8.37
CA ARG A 16 7.05 -7.72 8.78
C ARG A 16 7.67 -6.60 7.96
N GLU A 17 7.55 -6.66 6.64
CA GLU A 17 8.14 -5.66 5.73
C GLU A 17 7.58 -4.25 6.00
N TRP A 18 6.27 -4.16 6.30
CA TRP A 18 5.63 -2.91 6.71
C TRP A 18 6.14 -2.40 8.06
N ALA A 19 6.30 -3.28 9.04
CA ALA A 19 6.82 -2.90 10.35
C ALA A 19 8.28 -2.41 10.27
N GLU A 20 9.12 -3.11 9.50
CA GLU A 20 10.51 -2.75 9.24
C GLU A 20 10.64 -1.42 8.47
N TRP A 21 9.78 -1.18 7.48
CA TRP A 21 9.70 0.11 6.79
C TRP A 21 9.25 1.24 7.72
N ILE A 22 8.20 1.03 8.53
CA ILE A 22 7.74 2.02 9.52
C ILE A 22 8.87 2.35 10.52
N ALA A 23 9.59 1.34 11.01
CA ALA A 23 10.73 1.54 11.91
C ALA A 23 11.81 2.41 11.25
N TRP A 24 12.24 2.05 10.05
CA TRP A 24 13.25 2.78 9.28
C TRP A 24 12.88 4.27 9.09
N GLN A 25 11.66 4.54 8.61
CA GLN A 25 11.21 5.91 8.34
C GLN A 25 11.14 6.80 9.59
N LEU A 26 10.91 6.19 10.76
CA LEU A 26 10.90 6.88 12.05
C LEU A 26 12.32 7.15 12.58
N GLU A 27 13.24 6.20 12.41
CA GLU A 27 14.63 6.38 12.85
C GLU A 27 15.39 7.36 11.95
N GLU A 28 15.09 7.44 10.65
CA GLU A 28 15.60 8.51 9.77
C GLU A 28 15.13 9.92 10.17
N GLU A 29 13.96 10.03 10.82
CA GLU A 29 13.44 11.29 11.37
C GLU A 29 13.96 11.55 12.81
N GLY A 30 14.82 10.68 13.34
CA GLY A 30 15.45 10.83 14.66
C GLY A 30 14.64 10.31 15.84
N TYR A 31 13.53 9.60 15.61
CA TYR A 31 12.85 8.86 16.67
C TYR A 31 13.58 7.57 17.03
N THR A 32 13.32 7.03 18.22
CA THR A 32 13.85 5.73 18.65
C THR A 32 12.76 4.66 18.63
N THR A 33 12.99 3.53 17.93
CA THR A 33 12.00 2.46 17.82
C THR A 33 12.42 1.17 18.55
N VAL A 34 11.45 0.29 18.79
CA VAL A 34 11.65 -1.12 19.18
C VAL A 34 10.79 -1.97 18.28
N ILE A 35 11.39 -2.96 17.63
CA ILE A 35 10.72 -3.87 16.71
C ILE A 35 11.21 -5.30 16.92
N GLN A 36 10.26 -6.23 17.05
CA GLN A 36 10.54 -7.64 17.32
C GLN A 36 11.51 -8.28 16.31
N SER A 37 11.43 -7.93 15.02
CA SER A 37 12.28 -8.51 13.98
C SER A 37 13.77 -8.24 14.18
N TRP A 38 14.13 -7.18 14.90
CA TRP A 38 15.51 -6.73 15.09
C TRP A 38 15.98 -6.93 16.55
N ASP A 39 15.10 -6.73 17.53
CA ASP A 39 15.49 -6.68 18.95
C ASP A 39 15.36 -8.03 19.72
N PHE A 40 14.66 -9.03 19.19
CA PHE A 40 14.28 -10.22 19.97
C PHE A 40 15.16 -11.45 19.63
N SER A 41 16.21 -11.67 20.42
CA SER A 41 17.11 -12.83 20.27
C SER A 41 16.42 -14.18 20.55
N PRO A 42 16.82 -15.27 19.85
CA PRO A 42 16.33 -16.62 20.12
C PRO A 42 16.50 -17.06 21.58
N GLY A 43 15.54 -17.84 22.10
CA GLY A 43 15.57 -18.41 23.45
C GLY A 43 14.97 -17.53 24.56
N ARG A 44 14.49 -16.31 24.26
CA ARG A 44 13.82 -15.44 25.25
C ARG A 44 12.30 -15.63 25.27
N ASN A 45 11.68 -15.36 26.42
CA ASN A 45 10.23 -15.43 26.56
C ASN A 45 9.58 -14.22 25.86
N PHE A 46 9.02 -14.50 24.68
CA PHE A 46 8.32 -13.55 23.80
C PHE A 46 7.37 -12.61 24.55
N ILE A 47 6.53 -13.14 25.46
CA ILE A 47 5.50 -12.37 26.16
C ILE A 47 6.14 -11.38 27.16
N LEU A 48 7.18 -11.82 27.87
CA LEU A 48 7.89 -10.96 28.83
C LEU A 48 8.70 -9.85 28.15
N GLU A 49 9.25 -10.10 26.97
CA GLU A 49 9.94 -9.06 26.22
C GLU A 49 8.98 -8.07 25.55
N MET A 50 7.78 -8.52 25.16
CA MET A 50 6.73 -7.63 24.67
C MET A 50 6.17 -6.72 25.78
N ASP A 51 5.95 -7.26 26.98
CA ASP A 51 5.52 -6.47 28.16
C ASP A 51 6.58 -5.42 28.54
N LYS A 52 7.87 -5.76 28.48
CA LYS A 52 8.97 -4.79 28.67
C LYS A 52 8.99 -3.72 27.57
N ALA A 53 8.93 -4.11 26.29
CA ALA A 53 8.91 -3.16 25.18
C ALA A 53 7.74 -2.18 25.27
N THR A 54 6.54 -2.67 25.62
CA THR A 54 5.33 -1.86 25.81
C THR A 54 5.41 -0.92 27.03
N LYS A 55 6.23 -1.26 28.04
CA LYS A 55 6.49 -0.42 29.22
C LYS A 55 7.59 0.62 28.99
N ALA A 56 8.63 0.26 28.25
CA ALA A 56 9.77 1.12 27.91
C ALA A 56 9.49 2.09 26.75
N ALA A 57 8.45 1.84 25.96
CA ALA A 57 8.01 2.73 24.90
C ALA A 57 7.00 3.78 25.38
N LYS A 58 7.19 5.02 24.93
CA LYS A 58 6.25 6.15 25.18
C LYS A 58 4.92 5.93 24.48
N ARG A 59 4.93 5.36 23.27
CA ARG A 59 3.74 5.06 22.45
C ARG A 59 3.89 3.71 21.75
N THR A 60 2.76 3.07 21.42
CA THR A 60 2.70 1.82 20.67
C THR A 60 2.08 2.07 19.30
N ILE A 61 2.76 1.64 18.24
CA ILE A 61 2.23 1.56 16.89
C ILE A 61 1.68 0.15 16.67
N ALA A 62 0.44 0.03 16.21
CA ALA A 62 -0.20 -1.22 15.84
C ALA A 62 -0.38 -1.28 14.31
N VAL A 63 0.37 -2.17 13.65
CA VAL A 63 0.34 -2.34 12.20
C VAL A 63 -0.88 -3.20 11.82
N LEU A 64 -1.97 -2.54 11.43
CA LEU A 64 -3.26 -3.19 11.19
C LEU A 64 -3.35 -3.82 9.81
N SER A 65 -3.77 -5.08 9.82
CA SER A 65 -3.99 -5.94 8.66
C SER A 65 -5.02 -7.03 8.98
N PRO A 66 -5.56 -7.76 8.00
CA PRO A 66 -6.41 -8.92 8.24
C PRO A 66 -5.76 -9.99 9.13
N ASP A 67 -4.44 -10.18 9.03
CA ASP A 67 -3.71 -11.18 9.82
C ASP A 67 -3.38 -10.67 11.23
N TYR A 68 -3.17 -9.36 11.40
CA TYR A 68 -3.03 -8.73 12.71
C TYR A 68 -4.32 -8.86 13.54
N LEU A 69 -5.48 -8.67 12.91
CA LEU A 69 -6.78 -8.74 13.59
C LEU A 69 -7.18 -10.19 13.98
N LYS A 70 -6.81 -11.17 13.15
CA LYS A 70 -7.09 -12.61 13.37
C LYS A 70 -6.16 -13.28 14.40
N SER A 71 -5.03 -12.68 14.73
CA SER A 71 -4.09 -13.23 15.70
C SER A 71 -4.55 -12.94 17.14
N GLY A 72 -4.78 -14.00 17.93
CA GLY A 72 -5.15 -13.86 19.35
C GLY A 72 -4.02 -13.28 20.23
N PHE A 73 -2.76 -13.34 19.78
CA PHE A 73 -1.63 -12.80 20.54
C PHE A 73 -1.52 -11.28 20.42
N THR A 74 -1.63 -10.73 19.20
CA THR A 74 -1.57 -9.27 18.94
C THR A 74 -2.70 -8.52 19.65
N GLN A 75 -3.85 -9.17 19.86
CA GLN A 75 -4.96 -8.60 20.66
C GLN A 75 -4.57 -8.27 22.11
N THR A 76 -3.59 -8.97 22.69
CA THR A 76 -3.14 -8.68 24.07
C THR A 76 -2.19 -7.47 24.12
N GLU A 77 -1.49 -7.19 23.01
CA GLU A 77 -0.39 -6.22 22.92
C GLU A 77 -0.92 -4.79 22.84
N TRP A 78 -1.76 -4.47 21.84
CA TRP A 78 -2.41 -3.16 21.78
C TRP A 78 -3.36 -2.92 22.95
N ALA A 79 -3.95 -3.97 23.53
CA ALA A 79 -4.81 -3.85 24.71
C ALA A 79 -4.06 -3.34 25.95
N ALA A 80 -2.73 -3.50 26.05
CA ALA A 80 -1.95 -2.91 27.13
C ALA A 80 -1.79 -1.39 26.98
N ALA A 81 -1.56 -0.90 25.76
CA ALA A 81 -1.55 0.52 25.45
C ALA A 81 -2.95 1.14 25.62
N PHE A 82 -3.98 0.47 25.09
CA PHE A 82 -5.38 0.90 25.22
C PHE A 82 -5.84 0.97 26.69
N ARG A 83 -5.45 0.02 27.55
CA ARG A 83 -5.76 0.08 29.00
C ARG A 83 -5.12 1.30 29.70
N ARG A 84 -4.01 1.85 29.19
CA ARG A 84 -3.35 3.05 29.75
C ARG A 84 -4.00 4.34 29.26
N ASP A 85 -4.64 4.32 28.10
CA ASP A 85 -5.26 5.47 27.44
C ASP A 85 -6.58 5.06 26.74
N PRO A 86 -7.64 4.70 27.50
CA PRO A 86 -8.86 4.13 26.92
C PRO A 86 -9.68 5.14 26.12
N THR A 87 -9.45 6.44 26.36
CA THR A 87 -10.07 7.56 25.64
C THR A 87 -9.27 7.97 24.39
N GLY A 88 -8.01 7.52 24.26
CA GLY A 88 -7.11 7.92 23.18
C GLY A 88 -6.59 9.36 23.28
N GLU A 89 -6.90 10.09 24.35
CA GLU A 89 -6.54 11.52 24.51
C GLU A 89 -5.03 11.74 24.60
N GLN A 90 -4.28 10.78 25.15
CA GLN A 90 -2.81 10.85 25.20
C GLN A 90 -2.17 10.33 23.89
N GLY A 91 -2.96 9.66 23.05
CA GLY A 91 -2.55 9.02 21.82
C GLY A 91 -1.55 7.89 22.03
N LEU A 92 -1.61 7.14 23.14
CA LEU A 92 -0.59 6.13 23.47
C LEU A 92 -0.60 4.94 22.51
N LEU A 93 -1.74 4.68 21.85
CA LEU A 93 -1.88 3.69 20.78
C LEU A 93 -2.11 4.41 19.45
N LEU A 94 -1.28 4.13 18.44
CA LEU A 94 -1.45 4.60 17.06
C LEU A 94 -1.73 3.39 16.15
N PRO A 95 -2.96 3.22 15.63
CA PRO A 95 -3.21 2.29 14.55
C PRO A 95 -2.59 2.80 13.24
N VAL A 96 -1.92 1.93 12.49
CA VAL A 96 -1.40 2.19 11.14
C VAL A 96 -1.93 1.11 10.21
N SER A 97 -2.87 1.44 9.34
CA SER A 97 -3.53 0.45 8.47
C SER A 97 -2.74 0.28 7.18
N VAL A 98 -2.20 -0.92 6.94
CA VAL A 98 -1.28 -1.22 5.82
C VAL A 98 -1.86 -2.14 4.77
N ARG A 99 -2.90 -2.92 5.10
CA ARG A 99 -3.66 -3.75 4.16
C ARG A 99 -5.14 -3.59 4.41
N SER A 100 -5.94 -3.61 3.34
CA SER A 100 -7.40 -3.52 3.45
C SER A 100 -7.96 -4.69 4.27
N TYR A 101 -8.89 -4.38 5.15
CA TYR A 101 -9.70 -5.33 5.92
C TYR A 101 -11.14 -4.84 5.95
N ASP A 102 -12.09 -5.77 5.91
CA ASP A 102 -13.48 -5.44 6.18
C ASP A 102 -13.63 -5.00 7.65
N ASP A 103 -14.42 -3.95 7.85
CA ASP A 103 -14.57 -3.13 9.08
C ASP A 103 -14.45 -3.90 10.41
N PRO A 104 -13.57 -3.50 11.35
CA PRO A 104 -13.33 -4.23 12.57
C PRO A 104 -14.39 -3.84 13.60
N GLN A 105 -15.46 -4.63 13.67
CA GLN A 105 -16.36 -4.69 14.83
C GLN A 105 -15.53 -4.87 16.12
N GLY A 106 -15.23 -3.77 16.82
CA GLY A 106 -14.32 -3.78 17.97
C GLY A 106 -13.79 -2.41 18.39
N ILE A 107 -12.98 -2.42 19.45
CA ILE A 107 -12.43 -1.22 20.11
C ILE A 107 -11.54 -0.38 19.19
N LEU A 108 -10.77 -1.01 18.31
CA LEU A 108 -9.81 -0.29 17.45
C LEU A 108 -10.46 0.57 16.36
N GLY A 109 -11.69 0.26 15.93
CA GLY A 109 -12.43 1.08 14.96
C GLY A 109 -12.86 2.46 15.49
N GLN A 110 -12.69 2.71 16.80
CA GLN A 110 -12.97 4.01 17.43
C GLN A 110 -11.73 4.91 17.50
N ILE A 111 -10.54 4.41 17.17
CA ILE A 111 -9.29 5.16 17.19
C ILE A 111 -8.94 5.57 15.76
N VAL A 112 -8.68 6.86 15.53
CA VAL A 112 -8.29 7.37 14.20
C VAL A 112 -6.95 6.77 13.78
N ASP A 113 -6.92 6.16 12.59
CA ASP A 113 -5.76 5.45 12.07
C ASP A 113 -4.91 6.29 11.10
N ILE A 114 -3.62 5.93 11.02
CA ILE A 114 -2.74 6.35 9.94
C ILE A 114 -2.97 5.37 8.78
N ASN A 115 -3.96 5.67 7.94
CA ASN A 115 -4.29 4.83 6.79
C ASN A 115 -3.25 4.97 5.66
N LEU A 116 -2.60 3.86 5.31
CA LEU A 116 -1.63 3.74 4.20
C LEU A 116 -2.16 2.84 3.06
N ILE A 117 -3.33 2.20 3.22
CA ILE A 117 -3.87 1.17 2.30
C ILE A 117 -3.99 1.66 0.85
N SER A 118 -4.37 2.92 0.67
CA SER A 118 -4.63 3.53 -0.64
C SER A 118 -3.50 4.46 -1.11
N ILE A 119 -2.30 4.34 -0.52
CA ILE A 119 -1.13 5.15 -0.90
C ILE A 119 -0.18 4.27 -1.70
N PHE A 120 0.05 4.66 -2.96
CA PHE A 120 0.87 3.91 -3.92
C PHE A 120 2.27 4.52 -4.12
N ASP A 121 2.55 5.66 -3.50
CA ASP A 121 3.84 6.37 -3.54
C ASP A 121 4.49 6.38 -2.15
N GLU A 122 5.76 5.99 -2.08
CA GLU A 122 6.50 5.86 -0.82
C GLU A 122 6.74 7.23 -0.15
N SER A 123 6.94 8.30 -0.93
CA SER A 123 7.14 9.64 -0.39
C SER A 123 5.87 10.15 0.29
N ASP A 124 4.70 9.91 -0.31
CA ASP A 124 3.41 10.25 0.28
C ASP A 124 3.06 9.36 1.48
N ALA A 125 3.45 8.08 1.46
CA ALA A 125 3.31 7.19 2.62
C ALA A 125 4.18 7.68 3.79
N ARG A 126 5.45 8.04 3.54
CA ARG A 126 6.37 8.62 4.53
C ARG A 126 5.80 9.91 5.10
N LYS A 127 5.35 10.85 4.25
CA LYS A 127 4.71 12.10 4.69
C LYS A 127 3.51 11.83 5.59
N ARG A 128 2.64 10.88 5.23
CA ARG A 128 1.43 10.54 5.99
C ARG A 128 1.77 9.90 7.34
N LEU A 129 2.75 8.99 7.37
CA LEU A 129 3.26 8.37 8.60
C LEU A 129 3.80 9.43 9.57
N LEU A 130 4.76 10.24 9.12
CA LEU A 130 5.40 11.25 9.97
C LEU A 130 4.41 12.34 10.44
N ALA A 131 3.46 12.74 9.59
CA ALA A 131 2.41 13.68 9.98
C ALA A 131 1.46 13.10 11.05
N GLY A 132 1.09 11.83 10.96
CA GLY A 132 0.22 11.17 11.95
C GLY A 132 0.92 10.80 13.25
N VAL A 133 2.24 10.61 13.22
CA VAL A 133 3.05 10.29 14.40
C VAL A 133 3.33 11.53 15.26
N ARG A 134 3.50 12.71 14.65
CA ARG A 134 3.65 13.98 15.36
C ARG A 134 2.37 14.33 16.16
N ARG A 135 2.53 14.85 17.38
CA ARG A 135 1.41 15.35 18.23
C ARG A 135 0.86 16.72 17.81
N GLU A 136 1.35 17.27 16.70
CA GLU A 136 0.97 18.60 16.23
C GLU A 136 -0.41 18.57 15.57
N ARG A 137 -1.12 19.71 15.65
CA ARG A 137 -2.39 19.87 14.93
C ARG A 137 -2.12 19.68 13.44
N ALA A 138 -2.79 18.72 12.80
CA ALA A 138 -2.72 18.42 11.37
C ALA A 138 -3.33 19.51 10.45
N LYS A 139 -3.20 20.79 10.82
CA LYS A 139 -3.57 21.95 10.00
C LYS A 139 -2.46 22.16 8.96
N PRO A 140 -2.75 22.05 7.65
CA PRO A 140 -1.75 22.33 6.62
C PRO A 140 -1.21 23.76 6.74
N SER A 141 0.09 23.93 6.48
CA SER A 141 0.72 25.25 6.38
C SER A 141 0.21 26.06 5.18
N SER A 142 -0.27 25.37 4.14
CA SER A 142 -1.09 25.93 3.07
C SER A 142 -2.21 24.95 2.69
N ILE A 143 -3.39 25.47 2.36
CA ILE A 143 -4.45 24.71 1.70
C ILE A 143 -4.40 25.10 0.23
N SER A 144 -4.01 24.16 -0.63
CA SER A 144 -4.25 24.29 -2.07
C SER A 144 -5.75 24.23 -2.34
N PHE A 145 -6.25 25.07 -3.26
CA PHE A 145 -7.58 24.86 -3.83
C PHE A 145 -7.64 23.45 -4.44
N PRO A 146 -8.77 22.71 -4.34
CA PRO A 146 -8.85 21.36 -4.88
C PRO A 146 -8.85 21.41 -6.42
N VAL A 147 -7.67 21.23 -7.02
CA VAL A 147 -7.51 21.10 -8.46
C VAL A 147 -6.96 19.70 -8.76
N GLN A 148 -7.74 18.89 -9.47
CA GLN A 148 -7.31 17.56 -9.92
C GLN A 148 -6.22 17.70 -11.00
N HIS A 149 -4.96 17.70 -10.58
CA HIS A 149 -3.81 17.54 -11.47
C HIS A 149 -3.22 16.15 -11.32
N SER A 150 -3.52 15.29 -12.27
CA SER A 150 -2.89 13.97 -12.42
C SER A 150 -1.55 14.11 -13.17
N ILE A 151 -0.43 13.87 -12.47
CA ILE A 151 0.88 13.66 -13.09
C ILE A 151 1.58 12.47 -12.38
N PRO A 152 1.86 11.36 -13.08
CA PRO A 152 2.87 10.42 -12.58
C PRO A 152 3.74 9.73 -13.65
N VAL A 153 5.07 9.83 -13.48
CA VAL A 153 6.17 8.98 -14.01
C VAL A 153 7.39 9.37 -13.13
N GLN A 154 8.23 8.53 -12.51
CA GLN A 154 8.38 7.08 -12.19
C GLN A 154 9.37 7.03 -10.97
N PRO A 155 9.89 5.89 -10.44
CA PRO A 155 9.52 4.46 -10.49
C PRO A 155 9.36 3.82 -9.07
N THR A 156 8.99 2.56 -8.81
CA THR A 156 8.00 1.62 -9.40
C THR A 156 7.52 0.65 -8.29
N PHE A 157 6.22 0.36 -8.26
CA PHE A 157 5.50 -0.53 -7.32
C PHE A 157 5.60 -2.04 -7.69
N PRO A 158 5.50 -3.00 -6.74
CA PRO A 158 5.62 -4.44 -7.03
C PRO A 158 4.40 -5.01 -7.75
N GLY A 159 4.51 -5.17 -9.07
CA GLY A 159 3.55 -5.85 -9.93
C GLY A 159 4.18 -6.24 -11.28
N PRO A 160 3.51 -7.03 -12.13
CA PRO A 160 4.05 -7.45 -13.43
C PRO A 160 4.37 -6.21 -14.28
N ARG A 161 5.65 -6.01 -14.56
CA ARG A 161 6.17 -4.81 -15.18
C ARG A 161 5.87 -4.83 -16.67
N ILE A 162 5.31 -3.74 -17.20
CA ILE A 162 5.13 -3.57 -18.64
C ILE A 162 6.52 -3.31 -19.26
N GLU A 163 6.95 -4.20 -20.14
CA GLU A 163 8.20 -4.09 -20.90
C GLU A 163 7.99 -3.18 -22.11
N ARG A 164 6.92 -3.41 -22.88
CA ARG A 164 6.55 -2.60 -24.05
C ARG A 164 5.04 -2.39 -24.09
N ILE A 165 4.63 -1.22 -24.55
CA ILE A 165 3.24 -0.89 -24.85
C ILE A 165 3.20 -0.19 -26.20
N SER A 166 2.19 -0.49 -27.01
CA SER A 166 1.93 0.19 -28.27
C SER A 166 0.44 0.46 -28.43
N ARG A 167 0.12 1.66 -28.91
CA ARG A 167 -1.25 2.06 -29.25
C ARG A 167 -1.40 2.02 -30.77
N PHE A 168 -2.51 1.45 -31.23
CA PHE A 168 -2.88 1.40 -32.64
C PHE A 168 -4.35 1.75 -32.79
N SER A 169 -4.77 2.10 -34.00
CA SER A 169 -6.16 2.38 -34.33
C SER A 169 -6.43 1.95 -35.77
N GLY A 170 -7.71 1.76 -36.08
CA GLY A 170 -8.13 1.31 -37.40
C GLY A 170 -9.61 1.60 -37.65
N ILE A 171 -10.06 1.24 -38.85
CA ILE A 171 -11.45 1.36 -39.28
C ILE A 171 -11.85 0.03 -39.92
N GLY A 172 -12.97 -0.55 -39.47
CA GLY A 172 -13.46 -1.82 -39.98
C GLY A 172 -12.62 -3.04 -39.54
N SER A 173 -12.96 -4.19 -40.12
CA SER A 173 -12.27 -5.46 -39.91
C SER A 173 -11.02 -5.56 -40.80
N GLY A 174 -9.94 -6.14 -40.30
CA GLY A 174 -8.71 -6.35 -41.06
C GLY A 174 -7.49 -6.71 -40.21
N THR A 175 -6.41 -7.14 -40.88
CA THR A 175 -5.11 -7.38 -40.26
C THR A 175 -4.31 -6.08 -40.19
N MET A 176 -3.89 -5.68 -38.99
CA MET A 176 -3.28 -4.38 -38.74
C MET A 176 -1.98 -4.52 -37.96
N ASN A 177 -1.01 -3.64 -38.21
CA ASN A 177 0.23 -3.62 -37.46
C ASN A 177 -0.01 -2.92 -36.10
N HIS A 178 0.20 -3.64 -34.99
CA HIS A 178 0.02 -3.08 -33.66
C HIS A 178 1.27 -2.36 -33.12
N GLY A 179 2.38 -2.35 -33.87
CA GLY A 179 3.61 -1.60 -33.57
C GLY A 179 4.44 -2.12 -32.38
N LEU A 180 3.99 -3.18 -31.70
CA LEU A 180 4.64 -3.66 -30.47
C LEU A 180 5.99 -4.34 -30.72
N GLY A 181 6.25 -4.87 -31.92
CA GLY A 181 7.52 -5.50 -32.28
C GLY A 181 7.93 -6.69 -31.40
N ALA A 182 6.94 -7.34 -30.78
CA ALA A 182 6.99 -8.52 -29.94
C ALA A 182 5.56 -9.08 -29.85
N THR A 183 5.38 -10.38 -29.58
CA THR A 183 4.04 -10.96 -29.40
C THR A 183 3.41 -10.42 -28.11
N PRO A 184 2.26 -9.72 -28.17
CA PRO A 184 1.61 -9.17 -26.99
C PRO A 184 1.10 -10.28 -26.05
N ASP A 185 1.24 -10.05 -24.76
CA ASP A 185 0.64 -10.88 -23.70
C ASP A 185 -0.81 -10.45 -23.41
N LEU A 186 -1.13 -9.20 -23.69
CA LEU A 186 -2.47 -8.63 -23.56
C LEU A 186 -2.76 -7.66 -24.72
N VAL A 187 -3.97 -7.77 -25.29
CA VAL A 187 -4.52 -6.77 -26.22
C VAL A 187 -5.88 -6.31 -25.70
N MET A 188 -6.03 -4.98 -25.57
CA MET A 188 -7.28 -4.31 -25.22
C MET A 188 -7.78 -3.53 -26.43
N LEU A 189 -9.09 -3.55 -26.68
CA LEU A 189 -9.73 -2.92 -27.84
C LEU A 189 -10.99 -2.17 -27.40
N ASN A 190 -11.25 -1.02 -28.01
CA ASN A 190 -12.48 -0.25 -27.80
C ASN A 190 -12.99 0.34 -29.13
N SER A 191 -14.28 0.22 -29.41
CA SER A 191 -14.93 0.61 -30.67
C SER A 191 -15.68 1.91 -30.47
N SER A 192 -15.58 2.84 -31.42
CA SER A 192 -16.26 4.14 -31.34
C SER A 192 -17.79 4.00 -31.43
N CYS A 193 -18.27 2.90 -32.01
CA CYS A 193 -19.69 2.60 -32.16
C CYS A 193 -20.25 1.59 -31.14
N GLY A 194 -19.45 1.12 -30.17
CA GLY A 194 -19.87 0.13 -29.18
C GLY A 194 -20.16 -1.28 -29.75
N SER A 195 -19.79 -1.55 -31.01
CA SER A 195 -19.88 -2.88 -31.60
C SER A 195 -18.92 -3.85 -30.89
N ARG A 196 -19.27 -5.15 -30.87
CA ARG A 196 -18.34 -6.18 -30.41
C ARG A 196 -17.11 -6.21 -31.32
N ILE A 197 -15.97 -6.43 -30.67
CA ILE A 197 -14.66 -6.52 -31.29
C ILE A 197 -14.07 -7.87 -30.92
N TRP A 198 -13.68 -8.61 -31.94
CA TRP A 198 -12.94 -9.85 -31.80
C TRP A 198 -11.54 -9.66 -32.36
N TYR A 199 -10.57 -10.37 -31.81
CA TYR A 199 -9.22 -10.39 -32.35
C TYR A 199 -8.63 -11.79 -32.34
N ASN A 200 -7.78 -12.08 -33.32
CA ASN A 200 -7.02 -13.31 -33.40
C ASN A 200 -5.69 -13.08 -34.13
N ASN A 201 -4.93 -14.18 -34.34
CA ASN A 201 -3.68 -14.20 -35.09
C ASN A 201 -2.64 -13.17 -34.58
N LEU A 202 -2.36 -13.24 -33.28
CA LEU A 202 -1.42 -12.36 -32.57
C LEU A 202 0.01 -12.77 -32.93
N THR A 203 0.64 -12.02 -33.84
CA THR A 203 2.06 -12.21 -34.17
C THR A 203 2.91 -11.18 -33.42
N SER A 204 4.21 -11.08 -33.74
CA SER A 204 5.07 -10.04 -33.17
C SER A 204 4.81 -8.63 -33.71
N THR A 205 4.04 -8.52 -34.81
CA THR A 205 3.80 -7.25 -35.50
C THR A 205 2.33 -7.01 -35.84
N THR A 206 1.54 -8.05 -36.06
CA THR A 206 0.15 -7.95 -36.53
C THR A 206 -0.88 -8.58 -35.61
N VAL A 207 -2.07 -7.99 -35.65
CA VAL A 207 -3.30 -8.50 -35.03
C VAL A 207 -4.41 -8.39 -36.07
N THR A 208 -5.26 -9.43 -36.16
CA THR A 208 -6.45 -9.40 -37.01
C THR A 208 -7.64 -8.98 -36.17
N ILE A 209 -8.34 -7.92 -36.59
CA ILE A 209 -9.50 -7.36 -35.92
C ILE A 209 -10.77 -7.69 -36.72
N MET A 210 -11.83 -8.08 -36.03
CA MET A 210 -13.16 -8.31 -36.61
C MET A 210 -14.20 -7.53 -35.83
N LEU A 211 -14.99 -6.73 -36.54
CA LEU A 211 -16.11 -5.95 -36.01
C LEU A 211 -17.42 -6.43 -36.62
N ASP A 212 -18.47 -6.53 -35.80
CA ASP A 212 -19.84 -6.84 -36.28
C ASP A 212 -20.42 -5.71 -37.15
N ILE A 213 -19.97 -4.47 -36.94
CA ILE A 213 -20.36 -3.27 -37.69
C ILE A 213 -19.09 -2.46 -38.02
N PRO A 214 -18.86 -2.04 -39.28
CA PRO A 214 -17.70 -1.23 -39.64
C PRO A 214 -17.72 0.13 -38.93
N CYS A 215 -16.80 0.33 -37.99
CA CYS A 215 -16.54 1.62 -37.37
C CYS A 215 -15.07 1.75 -36.98
N SER A 216 -14.68 2.90 -36.43
CA SER A 216 -13.31 3.09 -35.93
C SER A 216 -13.12 2.42 -34.57
N PHE A 217 -11.89 2.01 -34.27
CA PHE A 217 -11.51 1.47 -32.97
C PHE A 217 -10.12 1.95 -32.55
N VAL A 218 -9.85 1.86 -31.26
CA VAL A 218 -8.53 2.07 -30.66
C VAL A 218 -8.12 0.78 -29.95
N GLY A 219 -6.86 0.39 -30.13
CA GLY A 219 -6.25 -0.78 -29.52
C GLY A 219 -4.99 -0.47 -28.75
N ILE A 220 -4.73 -1.27 -27.72
CA ILE A 220 -3.51 -1.24 -26.92
C ILE A 220 -2.96 -2.67 -26.89
N ALA A 221 -1.73 -2.85 -27.35
CA ALA A 221 -0.98 -4.10 -27.26
C ALA A 221 0.11 -3.95 -26.19
N ILE A 222 0.23 -4.93 -25.29
CA ILE A 222 1.11 -4.88 -24.11
C ILE A 222 1.98 -6.14 -24.06
N LYS A 223 3.27 -5.95 -23.76
CA LYS A 223 4.24 -6.99 -23.38
C LYS A 223 4.60 -6.80 -21.91
N PHE A 224 4.52 -7.85 -21.12
CA PHE A 224 5.06 -7.88 -19.76
C PHE A 224 6.49 -8.42 -19.76
N SER A 225 7.36 -7.90 -18.90
CA SER A 225 8.66 -8.54 -18.66
C SER A 225 8.45 -9.84 -17.88
N GLN A 226 9.23 -10.86 -18.22
CA GLN A 226 9.36 -12.06 -17.38
C GLN A 226 10.14 -11.76 -16.09
#